data_AF-A0A348UME1-F1
#
_entry.id   AF-A0A348UME1-F1
#
_cell.length_a   1.000
_cell.length_b   1.000
_cell.length_c   1.000
_cell.angle_alpha   90.00
_cell.angle_beta   90.00
_cell.angle_gamma   90.00
#
_symmetry.space_group_name_H-M   'P 1'
#
loop_
_entity.id
_entity.type
_entity.pdbx_description
1 polymer ?
#
loop_
_entity_poly.entity_id
_entity_poly.type
_entity_poly.pdbx_seq_one_letter_code
_entity_poly.pdbx_strand_id
1 'polypeptide(L)'
;FEAIVDYWSYEFEDQITTVPYDSIGNAVGNGQRTGNLPVDCSHPLRYLVTFSNNDTCTQGTTVGADIQRIKTFVINGSPVTITGFDVSLKYDFGDLFGMGGQLTAGFDTTLMSEYEVEGLTYGGVEVFKTYSAEGYANQKRFPGMLSEMRAIANLNYSQGPINVRYELRYTEGVEDDRGPGAAVDSTGTTVPVNFGVDVDDYYLHNLYFNWDAPWDTTVSLSIVNLLDEDPPEVRHEINYDPYIGDPLGRTFELGIKKSFAAK
;
A
#
# COMPACT_ATOMS: atom_id res chain seq x y z
N PHE A 1 15.38 -26.51 12.93
CA PHE A 1 14.07 -25.89 12.62
C PHE A 1 13.74 -24.92 13.74
N GLU A 2 13.39 -23.70 13.36
CA GLU A 2 12.96 -22.62 14.25
C GLU A 2 11.64 -22.07 13.69
N ALA A 3 10.68 -21.83 14.59
CA ALA A 3 9.40 -21.23 14.27
C ALA A 3 9.04 -20.23 15.36
N ILE A 4 8.67 -19.02 14.94
CA ILE A 4 8.21 -17.93 15.78
C ILE A 4 6.86 -17.49 15.23
N VAL A 5 5.89 -17.35 16.11
CA VAL A 5 4.56 -16.83 15.81
C VAL A 5 4.23 -15.83 16.88
N ASP A 6 4.11 -14.57 16.50
CA ASP A 6 3.80 -13.48 17.39
C ASP A 6 2.44 -12.90 17.02
N TYR A 7 1.56 -12.78 18.01
CA TYR A 7 0.32 -12.03 17.90
C TYR A 7 0.58 -10.61 18.42
N TRP A 8 0.08 -9.62 17.70
CA TRP A 8 0.17 -8.23 18.10
C TRP A 8 -1.17 -7.54 17.92
N SER A 9 -1.45 -6.60 18.83
CA SER A 9 -2.61 -5.71 18.77
C SER A 9 -2.22 -4.37 19.37
N TYR A 10 -2.47 -3.30 18.62
CA TYR A 10 -2.13 -1.94 18.99
C TYR A 10 -3.38 -1.07 18.85
N GLU A 11 -3.63 -0.29 19.89
CA GLU A 11 -4.65 0.76 19.88
C GLU A 11 -3.93 2.11 19.94
N PHE A 12 -4.25 2.97 18.99
CA PHE A 12 -3.70 4.32 18.91
C PHE A 12 -4.80 5.33 19.13
N GLU A 13 -4.70 6.09 20.20
CA GLU A 13 -5.62 7.18 20.53
C GLU A 13 -5.02 8.54 20.19
N ASP A 14 -5.88 9.55 19.98
CA ASP A 14 -5.50 10.96 19.83
C ASP A 14 -4.42 11.21 18.76
N GLN A 15 -4.37 10.40 17.70
CA GLN A 15 -3.40 10.58 16.62
C GLN A 15 -3.55 11.97 16.00
N ILE A 16 -2.46 12.74 15.89
CA ILE A 16 -2.52 14.05 15.26
C ILE A 16 -2.80 13.87 13.76
N THR A 17 -4.00 14.25 13.34
CA THR A 17 -4.45 14.15 11.95
C THR A 17 -5.14 15.45 11.52
N THR A 18 -5.62 15.49 10.28
CA THR A 18 -6.43 16.58 9.76
C THR A 18 -7.86 16.11 9.52
N VAL A 19 -8.84 16.98 9.70
CA VAL A 19 -10.22 16.67 9.26
C VAL A 19 -10.20 16.35 7.75
N PRO A 20 -10.62 15.16 7.30
CA PRO A 20 -10.53 14.79 5.89
C PRO A 20 -11.27 15.79 5.00
N TYR A 21 -10.54 16.39 4.05
CA TYR A 21 -11.09 17.42 3.17
C TYR A 21 -12.20 16.86 2.27
N ASP A 22 -12.05 15.61 1.80
CA ASP A 22 -13.05 14.92 0.99
C ASP A 22 -14.36 14.73 1.77
N SER A 23 -14.28 14.40 3.05
CA SER A 23 -15.48 14.28 3.89
C SER A 23 -16.18 15.62 4.09
N ILE A 24 -15.43 16.71 4.30
CA ILE A 24 -16.02 18.06 4.37
C ILE A 24 -16.71 18.42 3.05
N GLY A 25 -16.02 18.18 1.93
CA GLY A 25 -16.53 18.46 0.59
C GLY A 25 -17.78 17.64 0.27
N ASN A 26 -17.80 16.35 0.60
CA ASN A 26 -18.96 15.48 0.42
C ASN A 26 -20.13 15.88 1.33
N ALA A 27 -19.86 16.26 2.58
CA ALA A 27 -20.92 16.66 3.52
C ALA A 27 -21.61 17.96 3.06
N VAL A 28 -20.85 19.00 2.75
CA VAL A 28 -21.40 20.28 2.23
C VAL A 28 -21.95 20.09 0.81
N GLY A 29 -21.31 19.27 -0.01
CA GLY A 29 -21.73 18.95 -1.37
C GLY A 29 -22.95 18.02 -1.48
N ASN A 30 -23.53 17.59 -0.34
CA ASN A 30 -24.69 16.69 -0.28
C ASN A 30 -24.45 15.33 -0.98
N GLY A 31 -23.24 14.78 -0.84
CA GLY A 31 -22.84 13.46 -1.34
C GLY A 31 -22.86 13.30 -2.87
N GLN A 32 -22.93 14.40 -3.61
CA GLN A 32 -22.99 14.37 -5.07
C GLN A 32 -21.68 13.86 -5.70
N ARG A 33 -21.78 13.19 -6.86
CA ARG A 33 -20.61 12.70 -7.62
C ARG A 33 -20.29 13.51 -8.88
N THR A 34 -21.14 14.45 -9.25
CA THR A 34 -21.03 15.18 -10.53
C THR A 34 -20.51 16.61 -10.39
N GLY A 35 -20.53 17.18 -9.17
CA GLY A 35 -20.26 18.59 -8.93
C GLY A 35 -21.35 19.54 -9.44
N ASN A 36 -22.34 19.06 -10.19
CA ASN A 36 -23.35 19.89 -10.86
C ASN A 36 -24.66 20.02 -10.07
N LEU A 37 -24.76 19.41 -8.89
CA LEU A 37 -25.96 19.48 -8.05
C LEU A 37 -25.79 20.58 -6.98
N PRO A 38 -26.89 21.17 -6.49
CA PRO A 38 -26.82 22.16 -5.43
C PRO A 38 -26.17 21.62 -4.14
N VAL A 39 -25.35 22.43 -3.50
CA VAL A 39 -24.77 22.17 -2.18
C VAL A 39 -25.76 22.50 -1.06
N ASP A 40 -25.47 22.04 0.16
CA ASP A 40 -26.15 22.47 1.37
C ASP A 40 -25.43 23.67 1.99
N CYS A 41 -25.94 24.88 1.71
CA CYS A 41 -25.39 26.12 2.26
C CYS A 41 -25.68 26.28 3.77
N SER A 42 -26.58 25.47 4.33
CA SER A 42 -26.90 25.46 5.77
C SER A 42 -26.08 24.44 6.56
N HIS A 43 -25.27 23.63 5.88
CA HIS A 43 -24.49 22.56 6.50
C HIS A 43 -23.55 23.12 7.58
N PRO A 44 -23.44 22.49 8.77
CA PRO A 44 -22.58 23.00 9.86
C PRO A 44 -21.10 23.16 9.48
N LEU A 45 -20.62 22.38 8.51
CA LEU A 45 -19.24 22.47 7.99
C LEU A 45 -19.07 23.49 6.85
N ARG A 46 -20.11 24.23 6.45
CA ARG A 46 -20.06 25.21 5.35
C ARG A 46 -18.94 26.25 5.54
N TYR A 47 -18.65 26.65 6.78
CA TYR A 47 -17.60 27.65 7.08
C TYR A 47 -16.18 27.18 6.73
N LEU A 48 -15.98 25.87 6.48
CA LEU A 48 -14.72 25.30 6.04
C LEU A 48 -14.55 25.35 4.52
N VAL A 49 -15.61 25.66 3.77
CA VAL A 49 -15.60 25.64 2.31
C VAL A 49 -15.56 27.07 1.79
N THR A 50 -14.72 27.35 0.80
CA THR A 50 -14.69 28.61 0.06
C THR A 50 -15.21 28.38 -1.35
N PHE A 51 -16.23 29.15 -1.76
CA PHE A 51 -16.82 29.08 -3.10
C PHE A 51 -16.27 30.14 -4.07
N SER A 52 -16.31 29.84 -5.36
CA SER A 52 -15.79 30.66 -6.46
C SER A 52 -16.39 32.04 -6.59
N ASN A 53 -17.64 32.20 -6.18
CA ASN A 53 -18.38 33.45 -6.26
C ASN A 53 -18.13 34.34 -5.02
N ASN A 54 -16.86 34.69 -4.77
CA ASN A 54 -16.46 35.50 -3.61
C ASN A 54 -16.98 34.91 -2.28
N ASP A 55 -16.88 33.58 -2.14
CA ASP A 55 -17.41 32.78 -1.02
C ASP A 55 -18.92 32.91 -0.76
N THR A 56 -19.70 33.32 -1.77
CA THR A 56 -21.17 33.34 -1.67
C THR A 56 -21.73 31.94 -1.89
N CYS A 57 -22.56 31.46 -0.95
CA CYS A 57 -23.35 30.23 -1.12
C CYS A 57 -24.84 30.55 -1.09
N THR A 58 -25.53 30.25 -2.19
CA THR A 58 -26.97 30.45 -2.33
C THR A 58 -27.65 29.09 -2.47
N GLN A 59 -28.56 28.78 -1.54
CA GLN A 59 -29.25 27.49 -1.51
C GLN A 59 -29.99 27.22 -2.82
N GLY A 60 -29.80 26.04 -3.40
CA GLY A 60 -30.42 25.65 -4.66
C GLY A 60 -29.78 26.26 -5.92
N THR A 61 -28.74 27.09 -5.78
CA THR A 61 -28.03 27.69 -6.94
C THR A 61 -26.54 27.33 -6.95
N THR A 62 -25.85 27.47 -5.81
CA THR A 62 -24.43 27.10 -5.70
C THR A 62 -24.28 25.59 -5.82
N VAL A 63 -23.36 25.12 -6.66
CA VAL A 63 -23.14 23.68 -6.94
C VAL A 63 -21.78 23.21 -6.43
N GLY A 64 -21.56 21.90 -6.37
CA GLY A 64 -20.30 21.32 -5.88
C GLY A 64 -19.06 21.79 -6.67
N ALA A 65 -19.20 22.04 -7.96
CA ALA A 65 -18.15 22.55 -8.84
C ALA A 65 -17.74 24.01 -8.51
N ASP A 66 -18.55 24.74 -7.74
CA ASP A 66 -18.19 26.07 -7.25
C ASP A 66 -17.23 26.03 -6.06
N ILE A 67 -16.95 24.86 -5.47
CA ILE A 67 -15.99 24.72 -4.37
C ILE A 67 -14.58 25.00 -4.91
N GLN A 68 -13.94 26.05 -4.39
CA GLN A 68 -12.56 26.41 -4.74
C GLN A 68 -11.53 25.91 -3.74
N ARG A 69 -11.90 25.89 -2.44
CA ARG A 69 -10.98 25.50 -1.38
C ARG A 69 -11.74 24.91 -0.21
N ILE A 70 -11.16 23.88 0.38
CA ILE A 70 -11.59 23.32 1.66
C ILE A 70 -10.50 23.60 2.68
N LYS A 71 -10.88 24.26 3.78
CA LYS A 71 -10.02 24.47 4.94
C LYS A 71 -10.12 23.26 5.84
N THR A 72 -8.99 22.63 6.10
CA THR A 72 -8.87 21.58 7.11
C THR A 72 -8.10 22.08 8.33
N PHE A 73 -8.37 21.49 9.49
CA PHE A 73 -7.70 21.77 10.75
C PHE A 73 -7.02 20.52 11.27
N VAL A 74 -5.90 20.73 11.97
CA VAL A 74 -5.25 19.69 12.75
C VAL A 74 -6.09 19.43 13.99
N ILE A 75 -6.37 18.14 14.23
CA ILE A 75 -7.19 17.64 15.32
C ILE A 75 -6.53 16.40 15.93
N ASN A 76 -6.99 16.02 17.12
CA ASN A 76 -6.82 14.65 17.59
C ASN A 76 -7.79 13.77 16.79
N GLY A 77 -7.23 12.76 16.14
CA GLY A 77 -7.93 11.82 15.27
C GLY A 77 -8.68 10.75 16.05
N SER A 78 -9.49 10.01 15.31
CA SER A 78 -10.18 8.84 15.83
C SER A 78 -9.19 7.77 16.32
N PRO A 79 -9.58 6.97 17.32
CA PRO A 79 -8.88 5.75 17.66
C PRO A 79 -8.69 4.84 16.44
N VAL A 80 -7.54 4.17 16.37
CA VAL A 80 -7.21 3.17 15.37
C VAL A 80 -6.76 1.89 16.06
N THR A 81 -7.43 0.79 15.78
CA THR A 81 -7.06 -0.55 16.27
C THR A 81 -6.45 -1.33 15.13
N ILE A 82 -5.25 -1.86 15.35
CA ILE A 82 -4.54 -2.69 14.38
C ILE A 82 -4.19 -4.00 15.05
N THR A 83 -4.61 -5.12 14.44
CA THR A 83 -4.37 -6.46 14.96
C THR A 83 -3.83 -7.36 13.87
N GLY A 84 -2.89 -8.23 14.22
CA GLY A 84 -2.34 -9.19 13.27
C GLY A 84 -1.40 -10.21 13.89
N PHE A 85 -0.75 -10.95 13.00
CA PHE A 85 0.20 -11.99 13.32
C PHE A 85 1.46 -11.83 12.49
N ASP A 86 2.62 -12.01 13.12
CA ASP A 86 3.88 -12.20 12.43
C ASP A 86 4.32 -13.66 12.58
N VAL A 87 4.73 -14.28 11.47
CA VAL A 87 5.20 -15.66 11.44
C VAL A 87 6.58 -15.70 10.78
N SER A 88 7.56 -16.27 11.48
CA SER A 88 8.92 -16.49 10.99
C SER A 88 9.28 -17.98 11.13
N LEU A 89 9.60 -18.63 10.02
CA LEU A 89 10.02 -20.02 9.95
C LEU A 89 11.42 -20.11 9.34
N LYS A 90 12.29 -20.90 9.95
CA LYS A 90 13.64 -21.18 9.44
C LYS A 90 13.96 -22.65 9.53
N TYR A 91 14.54 -23.19 8.47
CA TYR A 91 14.99 -24.57 8.43
C TYR A 91 16.39 -24.66 7.83
N ASP A 92 17.26 -25.40 8.51
CA ASP A 92 18.58 -25.77 8.00
C ASP A 92 18.54 -27.25 7.60
N PHE A 93 18.65 -27.51 6.30
CA PHE A 93 18.68 -28.85 5.73
C PHE A 93 20.09 -29.47 5.82
N GLY A 94 21.10 -28.69 6.20
CA GLY A 94 22.49 -29.10 6.20
C GLY A 94 22.97 -29.47 4.78
N ASP A 95 23.85 -30.46 4.71
CA ASP A 95 24.37 -31.01 3.44
C ASP A 95 23.37 -31.97 2.78
N LEU A 96 22.23 -31.43 2.37
CA LEU A 96 21.12 -32.20 1.79
C LEU A 96 21.53 -33.03 0.56
N PHE A 97 22.50 -32.54 -0.22
CA PHE A 97 22.95 -33.18 -1.45
C PHE A 97 24.21 -34.03 -1.28
N GLY A 98 24.79 -34.10 -0.07
CA GLY A 98 26.02 -34.86 0.19
C GLY A 98 27.25 -34.33 -0.56
N MET A 99 27.22 -33.07 -0.98
CA MET A 99 28.28 -32.42 -1.77
C MET A 99 29.12 -31.46 -0.91
N GLY A 100 28.88 -31.41 0.40
CA GLY A 100 29.54 -30.48 1.33
C GLY A 100 28.98 -29.06 1.32
N GLY A 101 27.79 -28.84 0.72
CA GLY A 101 27.14 -27.52 0.65
C GLY A 101 25.85 -27.47 1.46
N GLN A 102 25.59 -26.35 2.10
CA GLN A 102 24.57 -26.18 3.12
C GLN A 102 23.36 -25.49 2.51
N LEU A 103 22.20 -26.14 2.63
CA LEU A 103 20.92 -25.59 2.17
C LEU A 103 20.10 -25.12 3.38
N THR A 104 19.61 -23.88 3.30
CA THR A 104 18.77 -23.25 4.31
C THR A 104 17.52 -22.67 3.63
N ALA A 105 16.40 -22.67 4.34
CA ALA A 105 15.18 -22.00 3.92
C ALA A 105 14.67 -21.08 5.02
N GLY A 106 14.09 -19.95 4.62
CA GLY A 106 13.40 -19.03 5.49
C GLY A 106 12.05 -18.62 4.91
N PHE A 107 11.10 -18.32 5.77
CA PHE A 107 9.80 -17.75 5.42
C PHE A 107 9.38 -16.79 6.52
N ASP A 108 9.15 -15.54 6.17
CA ASP A 108 8.69 -14.48 7.06
C ASP A 108 7.41 -13.89 6.47
N THR A 109 6.36 -13.72 7.27
CA THR A 109 5.10 -13.11 6.83
C THR A 109 4.47 -12.29 7.94
N THR A 110 3.80 -11.21 7.54
CA THR A 110 2.87 -10.44 8.37
C THR A 110 1.46 -10.65 7.81
N LEU A 111 0.52 -10.94 8.69
CA LEU A 111 -0.90 -11.13 8.42
C LEU A 111 -1.68 -10.10 9.22
N MET A 112 -2.21 -9.08 8.56
CA MET A 112 -3.11 -8.09 9.13
C MET A 112 -4.50 -8.70 9.18
N SER A 113 -5.08 -8.83 10.37
CA SER A 113 -6.46 -9.32 10.52
C SER A 113 -7.47 -8.18 10.74
N GLU A 114 -6.99 -7.01 11.17
CA GLU A 114 -7.83 -5.86 11.49
C GLU A 114 -7.03 -4.57 11.33
N TYR A 115 -7.63 -3.59 10.67
CA TYR A 115 -7.26 -2.18 10.71
C TYR A 115 -8.54 -1.36 10.81
N GLU A 116 -9.06 -1.22 12.03
CA GLU A 116 -10.29 -0.49 12.29
C GLU A 116 -9.98 0.96 12.64
N VAL A 117 -10.62 1.89 11.93
CA VAL A 117 -10.59 3.33 12.23
C VAL A 117 -11.96 3.73 12.76
N GLU A 118 -12.03 4.20 14.00
CA GLU A 118 -13.30 4.65 14.58
C GLU A 118 -13.87 5.90 13.89
N GLY A 119 -15.20 6.04 13.90
CA GLY A 119 -15.87 7.20 13.29
C GLY A 119 -15.45 8.54 13.90
N LEU A 120 -15.26 9.55 13.04
CA LEU A 120 -14.87 10.90 13.46
C LEU A 120 -16.08 11.83 13.47
N THR A 121 -16.29 12.53 14.60
CA THR A 121 -17.24 13.66 14.68
C THR A 121 -16.48 14.98 14.83
N TYR A 122 -16.79 15.95 13.98
CA TYR A 122 -16.22 17.29 14.03
C TYR A 122 -17.30 18.35 13.90
N GLY A 123 -17.30 19.34 14.80
CA GLY A 123 -18.30 20.42 14.79
C GLY A 123 -19.75 19.94 14.93
N GLY A 124 -19.97 18.80 15.61
CA GLY A 124 -21.29 18.18 15.75
C GLY A 124 -21.78 17.39 14.53
N VAL A 125 -20.92 17.18 13.53
CA VAL A 125 -21.22 16.40 12.31
C VAL A 125 -20.34 15.16 12.27
N GLU A 126 -20.95 14.01 12.00
CA GLU A 126 -20.23 12.77 11.67
C GLU A 126 -19.53 12.95 10.31
N VAL A 127 -18.20 13.03 10.33
CA VAL A 127 -17.35 13.26 9.16
C VAL A 127 -17.17 11.95 8.38
N PHE A 128 -17.04 10.84 9.11
CA PHE A 128 -17.09 9.48 8.59
C PHE A 128 -17.45 8.49 9.71
N LYS A 129 -17.99 7.34 9.34
CA LYS A 129 -18.31 6.21 10.25
C LYS A 129 -17.10 5.33 10.47
N THR A 130 -17.12 4.49 11.50
CA THR A 130 -16.13 3.42 11.67
C THR A 130 -16.00 2.56 10.41
N TYR A 131 -14.77 2.22 10.03
CA TYR A 131 -14.49 1.36 8.89
C TYR A 131 -13.23 0.50 9.07
N SER A 132 -13.23 -0.66 8.43
CA SER A 132 -12.04 -1.48 8.15
C SER A 132 -11.27 -0.92 6.97
N ALA A 133 -9.94 -0.88 7.09
CA ALA A 133 -9.03 -0.41 6.05
C ALA A 133 -8.16 -1.52 5.46
N GLU A 134 -7.99 -2.63 6.17
CA GLU A 134 -7.27 -3.82 5.70
C GLU A 134 -7.91 -4.38 4.42
N GLY A 135 -7.08 -4.75 3.45
CA GLY A 135 -7.52 -5.29 2.17
C GLY A 135 -8.03 -4.25 1.17
N TYR A 136 -7.95 -2.95 1.49
CA TYR A 136 -8.45 -1.88 0.63
C TYR A 136 -7.38 -0.90 0.17
N ALA A 137 -7.62 -0.27 -0.98
CA ALA A 137 -6.81 0.82 -1.50
C ALA A 137 -6.95 2.13 -0.69
N ASN A 138 -8.06 2.28 0.05
CA ASN A 138 -8.37 3.40 0.95
C ASN A 138 -8.14 4.78 0.32
N GLN A 139 -8.54 4.97 -0.92
CA GLN A 139 -8.12 6.14 -1.71
C GLN A 139 -8.72 7.47 -1.29
N LYS A 140 -9.82 7.43 -0.53
CA LYS A 140 -10.53 8.61 -0.01
C LYS A 140 -10.47 8.69 1.51
N ARG A 141 -9.70 7.80 2.14
CA ARG A 141 -9.66 7.62 3.60
C ARG A 141 -8.24 7.27 4.04
N PHE A 142 -8.02 7.27 5.34
CA PHE A 142 -6.75 6.83 5.90
C PHE A 142 -6.72 5.29 5.96
N PRO A 143 -5.55 4.60 5.88
CA PRO A 143 -4.18 5.11 5.73
C PRO A 143 -3.66 5.19 4.30
N GLY A 144 -4.48 4.86 3.31
CA GLY A 144 -4.02 4.51 1.96
C GLY A 144 -3.92 2.99 1.79
N MET A 145 -3.33 2.56 0.68
CA MET A 145 -3.36 1.16 0.24
C MET A 145 -2.76 0.21 1.29
N LEU A 146 -3.54 -0.77 1.73
CA LEU A 146 -3.19 -1.64 2.84
C LEU A 146 -3.46 -3.11 2.52
N SER A 147 -2.41 -3.81 2.11
CA SER A 147 -2.40 -5.26 1.89
C SER A 147 -2.57 -6.02 3.20
N GLU A 148 -3.38 -7.09 3.19
CA GLU A 148 -3.62 -7.95 4.35
C GLU A 148 -2.42 -8.86 4.64
N MET A 149 -1.77 -9.38 3.60
CA MET A 149 -0.61 -10.26 3.74
C MET A 149 0.60 -9.78 2.95
N ARG A 150 1.75 -9.78 3.63
CA ARG A 150 3.06 -9.65 2.98
C ARG A 150 3.97 -10.75 3.44
N ALA A 151 4.66 -11.39 2.51
CA ALA A 151 5.57 -12.49 2.82
C ALA A 151 6.88 -12.42 2.03
N ILE A 152 7.94 -12.96 2.63
CA ILE A 152 9.22 -13.20 1.99
C ILE A 152 9.63 -14.63 2.28
N ALA A 153 9.78 -15.44 1.23
CA ALA A 153 10.37 -16.77 1.30
C ALA A 153 11.78 -16.72 0.70
N ASN A 154 12.71 -17.52 1.23
CA ASN A 154 14.03 -17.64 0.64
C ASN A 154 14.58 -19.06 0.73
N LEU A 155 15.37 -19.43 -0.28
CA LEU A 155 16.20 -20.62 -0.32
C LEU A 155 17.64 -20.17 -0.52
N ASN A 156 18.52 -20.59 0.37
CA ASN A 156 19.91 -20.20 0.37
C ASN A 156 20.81 -21.43 0.40
N TYR A 157 21.68 -21.53 -0.60
CA TYR A 157 22.70 -22.57 -0.73
C TYR A 157 24.09 -21.95 -0.64
N SER A 158 24.93 -22.46 0.27
CA SER A 158 26.32 -22.04 0.41
C SER A 158 27.25 -23.23 0.32
N GLN A 159 28.33 -23.13 -0.47
CA GLN A 159 29.34 -24.16 -0.58
C GLN A 159 30.72 -23.51 -0.80
N GLY A 160 31.60 -23.62 0.20
CA GLY A 160 32.92 -23.00 0.14
C GLY A 160 32.82 -21.48 -0.12
N PRO A 161 33.44 -20.95 -1.20
CA PRO A 161 33.42 -19.52 -1.50
C PRO A 161 32.16 -19.03 -2.22
N ILE A 162 31.21 -19.93 -2.54
CA ILE A 162 30.03 -19.59 -3.34
C ILE A 162 28.80 -19.57 -2.44
N ASN A 163 27.96 -18.56 -2.65
CA ASN A 163 26.62 -18.46 -2.08
C ASN A 163 25.61 -18.11 -3.17
N VAL A 164 24.49 -18.84 -3.19
CA VAL A 164 23.34 -18.60 -4.07
C VAL A 164 22.11 -18.47 -3.20
N ARG A 165 21.37 -17.37 -3.34
CA ARG A 165 20.10 -17.15 -2.65
C ARG A 165 19.01 -16.83 -3.66
N TYR A 166 17.95 -17.62 -3.62
CA TYR A 166 16.68 -17.31 -4.24
C TYR A 166 15.74 -16.70 -3.19
N GLU A 167 15.02 -15.66 -3.56
CA GLU A 167 14.03 -14.99 -2.72
C GLU A 167 12.74 -14.80 -3.52
N LEU A 168 11.61 -15.10 -2.88
CA LEU A 168 10.28 -14.79 -3.35
C LEU A 168 9.67 -13.77 -2.40
N ARG A 169 9.29 -12.60 -2.91
CA ARG A 169 8.50 -11.61 -2.17
C ARG A 169 7.06 -11.67 -2.69
N TYR A 170 6.11 -11.67 -1.76
CA TYR A 170 4.69 -11.67 -2.02
C TYR A 170 4.04 -10.48 -1.32
N THR A 171 3.19 -9.76 -2.04
CA THR A 171 2.29 -8.76 -1.46
C THR A 171 0.90 -9.07 -1.99
N GLU A 172 -0.04 -9.32 -1.07
CA GLU A 172 -1.43 -9.54 -1.42
C GLU A 172 -2.02 -8.26 -2.02
N GLY A 173 -2.86 -8.46 -3.04
CA GLY A 173 -3.66 -7.44 -3.67
C GLY A 173 -4.58 -6.69 -2.71
N VAL A 174 -5.29 -5.69 -3.23
CA VAL A 174 -6.31 -4.96 -2.48
C VAL A 174 -7.51 -4.62 -3.35
N GLU A 175 -8.64 -4.32 -2.72
CA GLU A 175 -9.81 -3.79 -3.40
C GLU A 175 -9.82 -2.24 -3.39
N ASP A 176 -9.99 -1.60 -4.54
CA ASP A 176 -10.33 -0.17 -4.62
C ASP A 176 -11.82 0.04 -4.35
N ASP A 177 -12.10 0.46 -3.11
CA ASP A 177 -13.42 0.75 -2.55
C ASP A 177 -14.19 1.90 -3.25
N ARG A 178 -13.57 2.56 -4.24
CA ARG A 178 -14.25 3.53 -5.12
C ARG A 178 -14.96 2.85 -6.31
N GLY A 179 -14.67 1.58 -6.56
CA GLY A 179 -15.14 0.80 -7.70
C GLY A 179 -16.59 0.27 -7.57
N PRO A 180 -17.17 -0.20 -8.68
CA PRO A 180 -16.69 0.00 -10.04
C PRO A 180 -16.85 1.47 -10.49
N GLY A 181 -15.96 1.92 -11.36
CA GLY A 181 -16.10 3.20 -12.06
C GLY A 181 -17.11 3.12 -13.20
N ALA A 182 -17.35 4.25 -13.88
CA ALA A 182 -18.14 4.27 -15.10
C ALA A 182 -17.51 5.21 -16.13
N ALA A 183 -17.51 4.80 -17.40
CA ALA A 183 -17.08 5.61 -18.54
C ALA A 183 -18.21 5.68 -19.57
N VAL A 184 -18.21 6.71 -20.41
CA VAL A 184 -19.12 6.81 -21.55
C VAL A 184 -18.37 6.31 -22.78
N ASP A 185 -18.89 5.26 -23.41
CA ASP A 185 -18.29 4.71 -24.62
C ASP A 185 -18.56 5.59 -25.86
N SER A 186 -18.01 5.18 -27.01
CA SER A 186 -18.20 5.90 -28.28
C SER A 186 -19.66 6.01 -28.75
N THR A 187 -20.57 5.25 -28.18
CA THR A 187 -22.01 5.26 -28.49
C THR A 187 -22.81 6.17 -27.54
N GLY A 188 -22.16 6.76 -26.55
CA GLY A 188 -22.82 7.53 -25.49
C GLY A 188 -23.38 6.67 -24.36
N THR A 189 -23.04 5.37 -24.34
CA THR A 189 -23.53 4.44 -23.31
C THR A 189 -22.57 4.45 -22.12
N THR A 190 -23.13 4.60 -20.92
CA THR A 190 -22.37 4.43 -19.67
C THR A 190 -22.04 2.94 -19.46
N VAL A 191 -20.75 2.61 -19.48
CA VAL A 191 -20.22 1.25 -19.25
C VAL A 191 -19.41 1.21 -17.95
N PRO A 192 -19.45 0.11 -17.19
CA PRO A 192 -18.63 -0.05 -16.00
C PRO A 192 -17.15 -0.13 -16.37
N VAL A 193 -16.30 0.46 -15.53
CA VAL A 193 -14.84 0.36 -15.64
C VAL A 193 -14.32 -0.31 -14.37
N ASN A 194 -13.76 -1.50 -14.54
CA ASN A 194 -13.22 -2.33 -13.47
C ASN A 194 -11.68 -2.31 -13.40
N PHE A 195 -11.02 -1.53 -14.26
CA PHE A 195 -9.57 -1.35 -14.24
C PHE A 195 -9.11 -0.94 -12.83
N GLY A 196 -8.18 -1.70 -12.24
CA GLY A 196 -7.63 -1.46 -10.90
C GLY A 196 -8.67 -1.37 -9.77
N VAL A 197 -9.82 -2.02 -9.94
CA VAL A 197 -10.81 -2.21 -8.85
C VAL A 197 -10.39 -3.37 -7.97
N ASP A 198 -10.00 -4.47 -8.59
CA ASP A 198 -9.32 -5.58 -7.94
C ASP A 198 -7.85 -5.44 -8.33
N VAL A 199 -6.99 -5.15 -7.35
CA VAL A 199 -5.55 -5.00 -7.56
C VAL A 199 -4.95 -6.39 -7.37
N ASP A 200 -4.29 -6.91 -8.40
CA ASP A 200 -3.72 -8.26 -8.36
C ASP A 200 -2.63 -8.40 -7.29
N ASP A 201 -2.46 -9.64 -6.81
CA ASP A 201 -1.30 -10.04 -6.01
C ASP A 201 0.01 -9.80 -6.76
N TYR A 202 1.06 -9.42 -6.03
CA TYR A 202 2.37 -9.16 -6.62
C TYR A 202 3.45 -10.12 -6.13
N TYR A 203 4.14 -10.75 -7.09
CA TYR A 203 5.18 -11.75 -6.85
C TYR A 203 6.52 -11.31 -7.45
N LEU A 204 7.54 -11.13 -6.61
CA LEU A 204 8.90 -10.84 -7.06
C LEU A 204 9.84 -12.00 -6.78
N HIS A 205 10.38 -12.56 -7.86
CA HIS A 205 11.40 -13.59 -7.83
C HIS A 205 12.78 -12.95 -7.97
N ASN A 206 13.62 -13.03 -6.94
CA ASN A 206 14.96 -12.47 -6.95
C ASN A 206 16.01 -13.58 -6.84
N LEU A 207 17.11 -13.42 -7.56
CA LEU A 207 18.25 -14.33 -7.51
C LEU A 207 19.52 -13.57 -7.19
N TYR A 208 20.24 -14.01 -6.17
CA TYR A 208 21.49 -13.42 -5.72
C TYR A 208 22.59 -14.48 -5.76
N PHE A 209 23.75 -14.09 -6.28
CA PHE A 209 24.96 -14.90 -6.32
C PHE A 209 26.12 -14.09 -5.74
N ASN A 210 26.84 -14.69 -4.81
CA ASN A 210 28.08 -14.13 -4.27
C ASN A 210 29.20 -15.16 -4.39
N TRP A 211 30.38 -14.67 -4.79
CA TRP A 211 31.59 -15.45 -4.84
C TRP A 211 32.73 -14.70 -4.15
N ASP A 212 33.24 -15.30 -3.08
CA ASP A 212 34.50 -14.92 -2.45
C ASP A 212 35.65 -15.44 -3.32
N ALA A 213 36.00 -14.64 -4.32
CA ALA A 213 37.05 -14.94 -5.25
C ALA A 213 38.44 -14.86 -4.59
N PRO A 214 39.45 -15.51 -5.19
CA PRO A 214 40.83 -15.33 -4.76
C PRO A 214 41.24 -13.85 -4.75
N TRP A 215 42.35 -13.57 -4.05
CA TRP A 215 42.93 -12.22 -3.96
C TRP A 215 42.02 -11.23 -3.24
N ASP A 216 41.43 -11.57 -2.10
CA ASP A 216 40.66 -10.62 -1.26
C ASP A 216 39.57 -9.86 -2.05
N THR A 217 38.92 -10.55 -2.98
CA THR A 217 37.92 -9.98 -3.88
C THR A 217 36.59 -10.71 -3.73
N THR A 218 35.49 -9.97 -3.66
CA THR A 218 34.13 -10.52 -3.71
C THR A 218 33.46 -10.05 -4.99
N VAL A 219 32.87 -10.98 -5.73
CA VAL A 219 32.03 -10.71 -6.91
C VAL A 219 30.59 -11.02 -6.54
N SER A 220 29.69 -10.08 -6.83
CA SER A 220 28.25 -10.20 -6.58
C SER A 220 27.49 -10.01 -7.88
N LEU A 221 26.53 -10.89 -8.16
CA LEU A 221 25.57 -10.77 -9.25
C LEU A 221 24.17 -10.91 -8.67
N SER A 222 23.27 -10.01 -9.03
CA SER A 222 21.84 -10.11 -8.70
C SER A 222 20.98 -10.00 -9.96
N ILE A 223 19.87 -10.71 -9.95
CA ILE A 223 18.76 -10.53 -10.87
C ILE A 223 17.54 -10.24 -10.02
N VAL A 224 17.12 -8.98 -10.00
CA VAL A 224 15.89 -8.53 -9.35
C VAL A 224 14.76 -8.63 -10.38
N ASN A 225 13.59 -9.09 -9.94
CA ASN A 225 12.46 -9.36 -10.83
C ASN A 225 12.81 -10.34 -11.97
N LEU A 226 13.33 -11.52 -11.59
CA LEU A 226 13.79 -12.59 -12.48
C LEU A 226 12.76 -13.00 -13.53
N LEU A 227 11.46 -12.88 -13.23
CA LEU A 227 10.39 -13.24 -14.16
C LEU A 227 9.90 -12.08 -15.02
N ASP A 228 10.38 -10.85 -14.77
CA ASP A 228 9.92 -9.63 -15.46
C ASP A 228 8.43 -9.37 -15.22
N GLU A 229 8.00 -9.47 -13.96
CA GLU A 229 6.63 -9.21 -13.51
C GLU A 229 6.36 -7.71 -13.49
N ASP A 230 5.31 -7.27 -14.19
CA ASP A 230 4.83 -5.89 -14.14
C ASP A 230 4.09 -5.63 -12.81
N PRO A 231 4.14 -4.41 -12.24
CA PRO A 231 3.38 -4.11 -11.04
C PRO A 231 1.86 -4.19 -11.32
N PRO A 232 1.04 -4.53 -10.31
CA PRO A 232 -0.40 -4.62 -10.47
C PRO A 232 -1.03 -3.29 -10.93
N GLU A 233 -2.07 -3.40 -11.74
CA GLU A 233 -2.81 -2.25 -12.23
C GLU A 233 -3.64 -1.62 -11.09
N VAL A 234 -3.51 -0.32 -10.93
CA VAL A 234 -4.27 0.45 -9.92
C VAL A 234 -4.80 1.73 -10.52
N ARG A 235 -5.87 2.27 -9.93
CA ARG A 235 -6.50 3.53 -10.37
C ARG A 235 -5.79 4.78 -9.83
N HIS A 236 -4.48 4.85 -10.03
CA HIS A 236 -3.63 6.00 -9.73
C HIS A 236 -3.18 6.72 -11.00
N GLU A 237 -2.68 7.94 -10.88
CA GLU A 237 -2.22 8.73 -12.04
C GLU A 237 -1.13 8.05 -12.87
N ILE A 238 -0.31 7.20 -12.20
CA ILE A 238 0.78 6.44 -12.82
C ILE A 238 0.46 4.95 -13.01
N ASN A 239 -0.81 4.54 -12.81
CA ASN A 239 -1.34 3.18 -12.99
C ASN A 239 -0.70 2.04 -12.16
N TYR A 240 0.21 2.34 -11.23
CA TYR A 240 0.73 1.41 -10.23
C TYR A 240 0.85 2.09 -8.85
N ASP A 241 0.89 1.31 -7.77
CA ASP A 241 1.12 1.81 -6.40
C ASP A 241 2.45 1.27 -5.84
N PRO A 242 3.39 2.13 -5.42
CA PRO A 242 4.71 1.73 -4.93
C PRO A 242 4.69 1.00 -3.57
N TYR A 243 3.57 1.01 -2.86
CA TYR A 243 3.40 0.19 -1.66
C TYR A 243 3.12 -1.26 -2.00
N ILE A 244 2.57 -1.58 -3.17
CA ILE A 244 2.30 -2.96 -3.62
C ILE A 244 3.37 -3.46 -4.58
N GLY A 245 3.64 -2.71 -5.65
CA GLY A 245 4.46 -3.16 -6.77
C GLY A 245 5.71 -2.30 -7.03
N ASP A 246 6.67 -2.88 -7.76
CA ASP A 246 7.85 -2.17 -8.26
C ASP A 246 7.72 -1.97 -9.79
N PRO A 247 7.87 -0.74 -10.32
CA PRO A 247 7.80 -0.50 -11.75
C PRO A 247 9.05 -0.98 -12.51
N LEU A 248 10.11 -1.39 -11.81
CA LEU A 248 11.30 -1.94 -12.43
C LEU A 248 11.03 -3.37 -12.91
N GLY A 249 11.15 -3.55 -14.23
CA GLY A 249 11.28 -4.87 -14.82
C GLY A 249 12.58 -5.57 -14.39
N ARG A 250 12.93 -6.62 -15.12
CA ARG A 250 14.10 -7.44 -14.82
C ARG A 250 15.40 -6.64 -14.82
N THR A 251 16.02 -6.57 -13.65
CA THR A 251 17.23 -5.76 -13.43
C THR A 251 18.41 -6.65 -13.08
N PHE A 252 19.52 -6.48 -13.79
CA PHE A 252 20.78 -7.18 -13.55
C PHE A 252 21.77 -6.24 -12.87
N GLU A 253 22.32 -6.65 -11.73
CA GLU A 253 23.30 -5.83 -11.00
C GLU A 253 24.60 -6.62 -10.81
N LEU A 254 25.74 -5.97 -11.03
CA LEU A 254 27.08 -6.53 -10.87
C LEU A 254 27.88 -5.69 -9.88
N GLY A 255 28.40 -6.33 -8.84
CA GLY A 255 29.27 -5.75 -7.84
C GLY A 255 30.64 -6.41 -7.81
N ILE A 256 31.70 -5.62 -7.65
CA ILE A 256 33.05 -6.11 -7.37
C ILE A 256 33.58 -5.32 -6.18
N LYS A 257 33.97 -6.03 -5.12
CA LYS A 257 34.59 -5.45 -3.93
C LYS A 257 35.99 -6.02 -3.76
N LYS A 258 36.99 -5.15 -3.65
CA LYS A 258 38.39 -5.51 -3.35
C LYS A 258 38.77 -4.99 -1.97
N SER A 259 39.19 -5.89 -1.10
CA SER A 259 39.73 -5.53 0.21
C SER A 259 41.26 -5.41 0.14
N PHE A 260 41.81 -4.45 0.88
CA PHE A 260 43.25 -4.27 1.05
C PHE A 260 43.53 -4.19 2.55
N ALA A 261 44.51 -4.93 3.05
CA ALA A 261 44.95 -4.75 4.43
C ALA A 261 45.53 -3.34 4.60
N ALA A 262 45.12 -2.63 5.65
CA ALA A 262 45.86 -1.45 6.11
C ALA A 262 47.23 -1.94 6.61
N LYS A 263 48.31 -1.34 6.09
CA LYS A 263 49.68 -1.59 6.55
C LYS A 263 49.90 -1.05 7.96
#